data_AF-A0A7S4JN58-F1
#
_entry.id   AF-A0A7S4JN58-F1
#
_cell.length_a   1.000
_cell.length_b   1.000
_cell.length_c   1.000
_cell.angle_alpha   90.00
_cell.angle_beta   90.00
_cell.angle_gamma   90.00
#
_symmetry.space_group_name_H-M   'P 1'
#
loop_
_entity.id
_entity.type
_entity.pdbx_description
1 polymer ?
#
loop_
_entity_poly.entity_id
_entity_poly.type
_entity_poly.pdbx_seq_one_letter_code
_entity_poly.pdbx_strand_id
1 'polypeptide(L)'
;GRFKDDARGESGGEEEEDDDEDDDDDEEFDLSDRYAARIVEQDMPLSAGNSTWHHGWTLHCAPDLFDDEVRDRIAYTASYVADPVRTLGAEATAGGTAQDEEDSASYEGWIDEFGPGDLVDHERLPVVWPAGPECQ
;
A
#
# COMPACT_ATOMS: atom_id res chain seq x y z
N GLY A 1 -39.28 35.67 -5.60
CA GLY A 1 -38.73 36.38 -6.77
C GLY A 1 -38.57 35.38 -7.90
N ARG A 2 -39.09 35.71 -9.08
CA ARG A 2 -39.03 34.88 -10.31
C ARG A 2 -37.58 34.68 -10.74
N PHE A 3 -37.14 33.44 -10.85
CA PHE A 3 -36.01 33.09 -11.72
C PHE A 3 -36.57 32.74 -13.09
N LYS A 4 -36.02 33.41 -14.09
CA LYS A 4 -36.42 33.33 -15.49
C LYS A 4 -35.75 32.12 -16.14
N ASP A 5 -36.54 31.45 -16.95
CA ASP A 5 -36.09 30.64 -18.08
C ASP A 5 -35.18 31.48 -18.99
N ASP A 6 -34.03 30.94 -19.37
CA ASP A 6 -33.32 31.36 -20.57
C ASP A 6 -32.82 30.10 -21.29
N ALA A 7 -33.50 29.84 -22.41
CA ALA A 7 -33.12 28.90 -23.44
C ALA A 7 -31.99 29.48 -24.31
N ARG A 8 -31.01 28.64 -24.69
CA ARG A 8 -30.07 28.79 -25.83
C ARG A 8 -29.05 27.67 -25.71
N GLY A 9 -28.66 26.93 -26.72
CA GLY A 9 -29.05 26.86 -28.12
C GLY A 9 -28.34 25.64 -28.68
N GLU A 10 -29.01 24.90 -29.55
CA GLU A 10 -28.42 23.78 -30.27
C GLU A 10 -27.49 24.36 -31.34
N SER A 11 -26.18 24.16 -31.18
CA SER A 11 -25.22 24.25 -32.27
C SER A 11 -24.74 22.83 -32.57
N GLY A 12 -25.24 22.27 -33.66
CA GLY A 12 -24.67 21.08 -34.26
C GLY A 12 -23.25 21.40 -34.70
N GLY A 13 -22.29 20.77 -34.03
CA GLY A 13 -20.92 20.61 -34.53
C GLY A 13 -20.90 19.36 -35.38
N GLU A 14 -20.43 19.50 -36.60
CA GLU A 14 -20.15 18.41 -37.53
C GLU A 14 -19.09 17.51 -36.88
N GLU A 15 -19.43 16.23 -36.72
CA GLU A 15 -18.55 15.18 -36.20
C GLU A 15 -17.51 14.89 -37.28
N GLU A 16 -16.31 15.47 -37.16
CA GLU A 16 -15.14 15.02 -37.88
C GLU A 16 -14.70 13.70 -37.23
N GLU A 17 -15.00 12.59 -37.90
CA GLU A 17 -14.50 11.25 -37.59
C GLU A 17 -13.00 11.23 -37.92
N ASP A 18 -12.19 11.70 -36.97
CA ASP A 18 -10.74 11.46 -36.98
C ASP A 18 -10.52 9.97 -36.65
N ASP A 19 -10.40 9.16 -37.71
CA ASP A 19 -9.84 7.79 -37.71
C ASP A 19 -8.34 7.90 -37.36
N ASP A 20 -8.06 8.22 -36.09
CA ASP A 20 -6.75 7.99 -35.50
C ASP A 20 -6.61 6.48 -35.32
N GLU A 21 -6.03 5.83 -36.33
CA GLU A 21 -5.46 4.49 -36.23
C GLU A 21 -4.34 4.58 -35.16
N ASP A 22 -4.74 4.47 -33.89
CA ASP A 22 -3.85 4.20 -32.77
C ASP A 22 -3.16 2.87 -33.08
N ASP A 23 -1.99 2.96 -33.71
CA ASP A 23 -0.96 1.92 -33.74
C ASP A 23 -0.60 1.64 -32.28
N ASP A 24 -1.43 0.85 -31.61
CA ASP A 24 -1.16 0.13 -30.38
C ASP A 24 -0.07 -0.91 -30.72
N ASP A 25 1.16 -0.40 -30.93
CA ASP A 25 2.38 -1.17 -30.78
C ASP A 25 2.40 -1.59 -29.30
N ASP A 26 1.74 -2.72 -29.03
CA ASP A 26 1.84 -3.59 -27.86
C ASP A 26 3.30 -4.12 -27.78
N GLU A 27 4.27 -3.20 -27.73
CA GLU A 27 5.62 -3.50 -27.27
C GLU A 27 5.47 -3.88 -25.80
N GLU A 28 5.31 -5.19 -25.58
CA GLU A 28 5.41 -5.82 -24.27
C GLU A 28 6.69 -5.31 -23.61
N PHE A 29 6.53 -4.34 -22.71
CA PHE A 29 7.65 -3.68 -22.04
C PHE A 29 8.46 -4.75 -21.31
N ASP A 30 9.59 -5.14 -21.89
CA ASP A 30 10.49 -6.11 -21.29
C ASP A 30 11.15 -5.47 -20.06
N LEU A 31 10.58 -5.76 -18.88
CA LEU A 31 11.09 -5.29 -17.60
C LEU A 31 12.16 -6.22 -17.02
N SER A 32 12.58 -7.28 -17.73
CA SER A 32 13.54 -8.27 -17.21
C SER A 32 14.89 -7.64 -16.83
N ASP A 33 15.33 -6.64 -17.61
CA ASP A 33 16.59 -5.93 -17.37
C ASP A 33 16.53 -4.87 -16.27
N ARG A 34 15.32 -4.48 -15.83
CA ARG A 34 15.13 -3.40 -14.84
C ARG A 34 15.74 -3.75 -13.48
N TYR A 35 15.85 -5.04 -13.18
CA TYR A 35 16.35 -5.55 -11.90
C TYR A 35 17.63 -6.38 -12.04
N ALA A 36 17.91 -6.92 -13.23
CA ALA A 36 19.00 -7.87 -13.48
C ALA A 36 20.41 -7.29 -13.23
N ALA A 37 20.63 -5.99 -13.47
CA ALA A 37 21.98 -5.43 -13.42
C ALA A 37 22.40 -4.81 -12.07
N ARG A 38 21.49 -4.65 -11.10
CA ARG A 38 21.82 -3.85 -9.89
C ARG A 38 21.23 -4.30 -8.56
N ILE A 39 20.19 -5.14 -8.54
CA ILE A 39 19.50 -5.54 -7.29
C ILE A 39 19.89 -6.94 -6.82
N VAL A 40 20.38 -7.81 -7.72
CA VAL A 40 20.58 -9.25 -7.42
C VAL A 40 21.81 -9.54 -6.54
N GLU A 41 22.69 -8.58 -6.27
CA GLU A 41 23.96 -8.84 -5.54
C GLU A 41 24.06 -8.19 -4.15
N GLN A 42 22.98 -7.60 -3.63
CA GLN A 42 23.03 -6.94 -2.30
C GLN A 42 22.24 -7.72 -1.25
N ASP A 43 22.80 -8.86 -0.86
CA ASP A 43 22.43 -9.46 0.42
C ASP A 43 22.78 -8.50 1.56
N MET A 44 21.83 -8.27 2.47
CA MET A 44 22.06 -7.51 3.70
C MET A 44 22.09 -8.47 4.89
N PRO A 45 23.20 -9.18 5.14
CA PRO A 45 23.29 -10.09 6.28
C PRO A 45 23.16 -9.31 7.59
N LEU A 46 22.24 -9.75 8.44
CA LEU A 46 22.02 -9.17 9.77
C LEU A 46 22.56 -10.10 10.84
N SER A 47 23.32 -9.54 11.78
CA SER A 47 23.66 -10.21 13.03
C SER A 47 22.54 -10.00 14.06
N ALA A 48 22.45 -10.87 15.06
CA ALA A 48 21.49 -10.72 16.15
C ALA A 48 21.62 -9.33 16.80
N GLY A 49 20.50 -8.61 16.91
CA GLY A 49 20.44 -7.24 17.43
C GLY A 49 20.50 -6.14 16.35
N ASN A 50 20.84 -6.48 15.10
CA ASN A 50 20.71 -5.53 13.99
C ASN A 50 19.24 -5.39 13.57
N SER A 51 18.89 -4.21 13.09
CA SER A 51 17.56 -3.90 12.55
C SER A 51 17.68 -3.19 11.20
N THR A 52 16.73 -3.44 10.31
CA THR A 52 16.51 -2.65 9.10
C THR A 52 15.16 -1.95 9.18
N TRP A 53 15.01 -0.89 8.39
CA TRP A 53 13.77 -0.12 8.28
C TRP A 53 13.45 0.02 6.80
N HIS A 54 12.19 -0.17 6.44
CA HIS A 54 11.71 0.03 5.08
C HIS A 54 10.33 0.70 5.12
N HIS A 55 9.97 1.35 4.03
CA HIS A 55 8.63 1.93 3.89
C HIS A 55 7.64 0.83 3.52
N GLY A 56 6.36 0.95 3.90
CA GLY A 56 5.34 -0.08 3.61
C GLY A 56 5.13 -0.39 2.13
N TRP A 57 5.66 0.46 1.23
CA TRP A 57 5.62 0.28 -0.22
C TRP A 57 6.97 -0.14 -0.83
N THR A 58 7.99 -0.36 -0.01
CA THR A 58 9.30 -0.85 -0.48
C THR A 58 9.14 -2.32 -0.87
N LEU A 59 9.31 -2.62 -2.17
CA LEU A 59 9.43 -3.99 -2.64
C LEU A 59 10.67 -4.64 -2.01
N HIS A 60 10.49 -5.75 -1.33
CA HIS A 60 11.56 -6.51 -0.69
C HIS A 60 11.24 -8.00 -0.72
N CYS A 61 12.27 -8.83 -0.56
CA CYS A 61 12.15 -10.27 -0.42
C CYS A 61 13.21 -10.78 0.58
N ALA A 62 13.03 -12.02 1.02
CA ALA A 62 14.05 -12.73 1.77
C ALA A 62 14.48 -13.97 0.95
N PRO A 63 15.78 -14.32 0.95
CA PRO A 63 16.22 -15.55 0.31
C PRO A 63 15.62 -16.77 1.04
N ASP A 64 15.43 -17.85 0.30
CA ASP A 64 15.02 -19.13 0.88
C ASP A 64 16.09 -19.68 1.82
N LEU A 65 15.65 -20.47 2.79
CA LEU A 65 16.53 -21.21 3.69
C LEU A 65 16.92 -22.53 3.02
N PHE A 66 17.90 -22.49 2.10
CA PHE A 66 18.26 -23.62 1.25
C PHE A 66 19.24 -24.63 1.84
N ASP A 67 19.69 -24.44 3.07
CA ASP A 67 20.76 -25.26 3.64
C ASP A 67 20.25 -26.03 4.87
N ASP A 68 20.32 -27.36 4.79
CA ASP A 68 19.85 -28.30 5.82
C ASP A 68 20.61 -28.12 7.16
N GLU A 69 21.72 -27.39 7.15
CA GLU A 69 22.52 -27.04 8.33
C GLU A 69 22.13 -25.70 8.98
N VAL A 70 21.24 -24.90 8.36
CA VAL A 70 20.86 -23.58 8.85
C VAL A 70 19.82 -23.68 9.96
N ARG A 71 20.17 -23.10 11.12
CA ARG A 71 19.30 -22.92 12.28
C ARG A 71 18.09 -22.05 11.94
N ASP A 72 17.01 -22.22 12.70
CA ASP A 72 15.80 -21.38 12.60
C ASP A 72 16.12 -19.88 12.43
N ARG A 73 15.56 -19.27 11.37
CA ARG A 73 15.65 -17.82 11.14
C ARG A 73 14.55 -17.13 11.94
N ILE A 74 14.91 -16.57 13.10
CA ILE A 74 13.99 -15.83 13.96
C ILE A 74 14.22 -14.33 13.73
N ALA A 75 13.15 -13.63 13.38
CA ALA A 75 13.10 -12.18 13.27
C ALA A 75 11.83 -11.65 13.95
N TYR A 76 11.85 -10.37 14.33
CA TYR A 76 10.68 -9.65 14.81
C TYR A 76 10.41 -8.50 13.85
N THR A 77 9.17 -8.35 13.44
CA THR A 77 8.70 -7.24 12.61
C THR A 77 7.78 -6.36 13.44
N ALA A 78 7.93 -5.04 13.30
CA ALA A 78 7.04 -4.06 13.89
C ALA A 78 6.65 -3.06 12.81
N SER A 79 5.34 -2.86 12.64
CA SER A 79 4.79 -1.90 11.68
C SER A 79 4.36 -0.64 12.42
N TYR A 80 4.77 0.52 11.88
CA TYR A 80 4.38 1.82 12.40
C TYR A 80 3.47 2.50 11.37
N VAL A 81 2.39 3.10 11.86
CA VAL A 81 1.41 3.83 11.05
C VAL A 81 1.31 5.26 11.55
N ALA A 82 0.94 6.17 10.67
CA ALA A 82 0.69 7.55 11.05
C ALA A 82 -0.59 7.64 11.90
N ASP A 83 -0.53 8.48 12.94
CA ASP A 83 -1.70 8.91 13.71
C ASP A 83 -2.27 10.19 13.06
N PRO A 84 -3.58 10.29 12.77
CA PRO A 84 -4.64 9.31 13.02
C PRO A 84 -4.64 8.10 12.07
N VAL A 85 -4.86 6.90 12.63
CA VAL A 85 -5.06 5.65 11.87
C VAL A 85 -6.55 5.30 11.79
N ARG A 86 -6.97 4.76 10.64
CA ARG A 86 -8.33 4.26 10.42
C ARG A 86 -8.32 2.82 9.95
N THR A 87 -9.36 2.06 10.28
CA THR A 87 -9.60 0.76 9.64
C THR A 87 -9.89 0.97 8.15
N LEU A 88 -9.52 -0.01 7.33
CA LEU A 88 -9.84 0.01 5.91
C LEU A 88 -11.35 -0.13 5.71
N GLY A 89 -11.90 0.68 4.80
CA GLY A 89 -13.30 0.54 4.39
C GLY A 89 -13.55 -0.75 3.62
N ALA A 90 -14.80 -1.23 3.59
CA ALA A 90 -15.18 -2.43 2.84
C ALA A 90 -14.84 -2.34 1.33
N GLU A 91 -14.78 -1.12 0.78
CA GLU A 91 -14.36 -0.88 -0.61
C GLU A 91 -12.87 -1.10 -0.84
N ALA A 92 -12.03 -0.85 0.17
CA ALA A 92 -10.58 -1.07 0.06
C ALA A 92 -10.28 -2.57 -0.09
N THR A 93 -10.98 -3.42 0.66
CA THR A 93 -10.81 -4.89 0.58
C THR A 93 -11.23 -5.49 -0.77
N ALA A 94 -12.03 -4.78 -1.58
CA ALA A 94 -12.50 -5.29 -2.87
C ALA A 94 -11.41 -5.30 -3.96
N GLY A 95 -10.31 -4.57 -3.77
CA GLY A 95 -9.20 -4.46 -4.73
C GLY A 95 -8.06 -5.47 -4.56
N GLY A 96 -8.23 -6.51 -3.75
CA GLY A 96 -7.16 -7.49 -3.48
C GLY A 96 -6.21 -7.13 -2.34
N THR A 97 -6.55 -6.12 -1.52
CA THR A 97 -5.88 -5.85 -0.23
C THR A 97 -6.58 -6.59 0.90
N ALA A 98 -6.91 -7.87 0.69
CA ALA A 98 -7.33 -8.72 1.80
C ALA A 98 -6.16 -8.82 2.78
N GLN A 99 -6.44 -8.70 4.08
CA GLN A 99 -5.41 -8.92 5.09
C GLN A 99 -4.97 -10.38 5.02
N ASP A 100 -3.66 -10.60 5.00
CA ASP A 100 -3.13 -11.96 5.06
C ASP A 100 -3.44 -12.58 6.43
N GLU A 101 -3.81 -13.86 6.44
CA GLU A 101 -4.16 -14.58 7.67
C GLU A 101 -2.99 -14.61 8.66
N GLU A 102 -1.75 -14.55 8.18
CA GLU A 102 -0.54 -14.46 8.99
C GLU A 102 -0.54 -13.23 9.92
N ASP A 103 -1.05 -12.09 9.45
CA ASP A 103 -1.05 -10.85 10.20
C ASP A 103 -2.12 -10.79 11.29
N SER A 104 -3.11 -11.70 11.24
CA SER A 104 -4.24 -11.74 12.17
C SER A 104 -3.83 -11.77 13.63
N ALA A 105 -2.72 -12.43 13.96
CA ALA A 105 -2.17 -12.49 15.31
C ALA A 105 -1.89 -11.10 15.93
N SER A 106 -1.71 -10.06 15.10
CA SER A 106 -1.48 -8.68 15.55
C SER A 106 -2.76 -7.96 15.97
N TYR A 107 -3.93 -8.38 15.47
CA TYR A 107 -5.17 -7.61 15.58
C TYR A 107 -6.43 -8.39 15.97
N GLU A 108 -6.45 -9.73 15.85
CA GLU A 108 -7.64 -10.57 16.07
C GLU A 108 -8.28 -10.40 17.46
N GLY A 109 -7.51 -9.97 18.45
CA GLY A 109 -8.00 -9.79 19.82
C GLY A 109 -8.72 -8.47 20.08
N TRP A 110 -8.78 -7.55 19.12
CA TRP A 110 -9.35 -6.20 19.33
C TRP A 110 -9.96 -5.56 18.08
N ILE A 111 -9.66 -6.04 16.87
CA ILE A 111 -10.10 -5.38 15.63
C ILE A 111 -11.62 -5.33 15.48
N ASP A 112 -12.34 -6.32 16.02
CA ASP A 112 -13.80 -6.43 15.96
C ASP A 112 -14.54 -5.32 16.75
N GLU A 113 -13.80 -4.55 17.55
CA GLU A 113 -14.32 -3.36 18.24
C GLU A 113 -14.55 -2.17 17.28
N PHE A 114 -13.98 -2.23 16.07
CA PHE A 114 -13.98 -1.15 15.09
C PHE A 114 -14.70 -1.57 13.81
N GLY A 115 -15.57 -0.70 13.30
CA GLY A 115 -16.17 -0.84 11.98
C GLY A 115 -15.25 -0.34 10.87
N PRO A 116 -15.55 -0.66 9.59
CA PRO A 116 -14.77 -0.15 8.46
C PRO A 116 -14.77 1.38 8.36
N GLY A 117 -13.58 2.00 8.26
CA GLY A 117 -13.38 3.45 8.20
C GLY A 117 -13.29 4.17 9.55
N ASP A 118 -13.52 3.45 10.66
CA ASP A 118 -13.46 4.01 12.01
C ASP A 118 -12.05 4.49 12.35
N LEU A 119 -11.99 5.56 13.14
CA LEU A 119 -10.75 6.01 13.76
C LEU A 119 -10.37 5.02 14.85
N VAL A 120 -9.14 4.52 14.80
CA VAL A 120 -8.65 3.53 15.75
C VAL A 120 -7.89 4.24 16.88
N ASP A 121 -8.44 4.15 18.09
CA ASP A 121 -7.81 4.54 19.34
C ASP A 121 -7.93 3.35 20.31
N HIS A 122 -6.82 2.65 20.55
CA HIS A 122 -6.82 1.39 21.28
C HIS A 122 -5.52 1.24 22.10
N GLU A 123 -5.60 0.66 23.30
CA GLU A 123 -4.45 0.53 24.21
C GLU A 123 -3.30 -0.31 23.65
N ARG A 124 -3.59 -1.20 22.70
CA ARG A 124 -2.58 -2.02 21.99
C ARG A 124 -1.92 -1.31 20.81
N LEU A 125 -2.37 -0.11 20.47
CA LEU A 125 -1.76 0.77 19.46
C LEU A 125 -1.25 2.06 20.13
N PRO A 126 -0.27 1.97 21.04
CA PRO A 126 0.23 3.13 21.75
C PRO A 126 0.93 4.10 20.79
N VAL A 127 0.74 5.40 21.03
CA VAL A 127 1.54 6.45 20.38
C VAL A 127 3.00 6.29 20.82
N VAL A 128 3.86 5.91 19.88
CA VAL A 128 5.30 5.70 20.14
C VAL A 128 6.12 6.99 20.08
N TRP A 129 5.60 8.02 19.39
CA TRP A 129 6.23 9.32 19.26
C TRP A 129 5.18 10.42 19.46
N PRO A 130 5.10 11.04 20.65
CA PRO A 130 4.09 12.05 20.91
C PRO A 130 4.35 13.28 20.04
N ALA A 131 3.27 13.88 19.53
CA ALA A 131 3.33 15.20 18.94
C ALA A 131 3.98 16.16 19.95
N GLY A 132 5.08 16.79 19.54
CA GLY A 132 5.70 17.82 20.36
C GLY A 132 4.72 18.97 20.64
N PRO A 133 4.99 19.84 21.63
CA PRO A 133 4.12 20.97 21.98
C PRO A 133 3.87 21.96 20.82
N GLU A 134 4.56 21.80 19.69
CA GLU A 134 4.48 22.66 18.51
C GLU A 134 3.49 22.16 17.42
N CYS A 135 2.84 21.02 17.64
CA CYS A 135 1.93 20.38 16.65
C CYS A 135 0.44 20.39 17.06
N GLN A 136 0.05 21.19 18.05
CA GLN A 136 -1.36 21.39 18.46
C GLN A 136 -1.93 22.71 17.96
#